data_AF-A0A8S9BLK1-F1
#
_entry.id   AF-A0A8S9BLK1-F1
#
_cell.length_a   1.000
_cell.length_b   1.000
_cell.length_c   1.000
_cell.angle_alpha   90.00
_cell.angle_beta   90.00
_cell.angle_gamma   90.00
#
_symmetry.space_group_name_H-M   'P 1'
#
loop_
_entity.id
_entity.type
_entity.pdbx_description
1 polymer ?
#
loop_
_entity_poly.entity_id
_entity_poly.type
_entity_poly.pdbx_seq_one_letter_code
_entity_poly.pdbx_strand_id
1 'polypeptide(L)'
;MAHYVKRFVEQESIPKDRIILGGLGQGCALALAALLTLPRTCKFGGFIGFGGWLPYLGRLETYDNYPHVRKRWVKTRTKFPEEIFGTKILLAHSKDDPVVPFENYNVMKEILSKVDKFGFPITGH
;
A
#
# COMPACT_ATOMS: atom_id res chain seq x y z
N MET A 1 4.45 12.87 6.76
CA MET A 1 4.47 11.47 7.20
C MET A 1 5.75 10.74 6.79
N ALA A 2 6.03 10.53 5.50
CA ALA A 2 7.24 9.83 5.03
C ALA A 2 8.57 10.41 5.60
N HIS A 3 8.67 11.74 5.69
CA HIS A 3 9.81 12.41 6.34
C HIS A 3 9.95 12.10 7.83
N TYR A 4 8.84 11.92 8.55
CA TYR A 4 8.85 11.60 9.98
C TYR A 4 9.30 10.16 10.21
N VAL A 5 8.78 9.22 9.42
CA VAL A 5 9.21 7.81 9.44
C VAL A 5 10.71 7.73 9.14
N LYS A 6 11.20 8.40 8.09
CA LYS A 6 12.63 8.44 7.78
C LYS A 6 13.47 8.94 8.96
N ARG A 7 13.06 10.05 9.58
CA ARG A 7 13.78 10.64 10.70
C ARG A 7 13.83 9.71 11.91
N PHE A 8 12.72 9.07 12.26
CA PHE A 8 12.67 8.10 13.36
C PHE A 8 13.62 6.92 13.11
N VAL A 9 13.58 6.36 11.90
CA VAL A 9 14.47 5.26 11.49
C VAL A 9 15.95 5.64 11.59
N GLU A 10 16.30 6.86 11.19
CA GLU A 10 17.67 7.38 11.26
C GLU A 10 18.13 7.64 12.71
N GLN A 11 17.22 7.87 13.65
CA GLN A 11 17.53 8.09 15.07
C GLN A 11 17.77 6.77 15.83
N GLU A 12 17.02 5.72 15.51
CA GLU A 12 17.05 4.46 16.28
C GLU A 12 18.18 3.49 15.87
N SER A 13 19.07 3.88 14.94
CA SER A 13 20.16 3.02 14.42
C SER A 13 19.72 1.65 13.85
N ILE A 14 18.44 1.51 13.51
CA ILE A 14 17.90 0.28 12.92
C ILE A 14 18.11 0.29 11.41
N PRO A 15 18.69 -0.76 10.81
CA PRO A 15 18.79 -0.89 9.36
C PRO A 15 17.43 -0.82 8.68
N LYS A 16 17.29 0.02 7.65
CA LYS A 16 16.01 0.29 6.96
C LYS A 16 15.37 -0.97 6.38
N ASP A 17 16.19 -1.90 5.89
CA ASP A 17 15.82 -3.20 5.35
C ASP A 17 15.32 -4.22 6.41
N ARG A 18 15.40 -3.87 7.71
CA ARG A 18 14.81 -4.64 8.82
C ARG A 18 13.54 -4.01 9.38
N ILE A 19 13.08 -2.91 8.78
CA ILE A 19 11.90 -2.19 9.23
C ILE A 19 10.75 -2.50 8.29
N ILE A 20 9.65 -2.95 8.88
CA ILE A 20 8.42 -3.26 8.16
C ILE A 20 7.44 -2.12 8.41
N LEU A 21 6.91 -1.55 7.33
CA LEU A 21 5.89 -0.52 7.40
C LEU A 21 4.50 -1.16 7.34
N GLY A 22 3.56 -0.76 8.18
CA GLY A 22 2.24 -1.39 8.14
C GLY A 22 1.18 -0.70 8.94
N GLY A 23 -0.05 -1.22 8.83
CA GLY A 23 -1.20 -0.68 9.57
C GLY A 23 -2.50 -1.46 9.39
N LEU A 24 -3.52 -1.05 10.16
CA LEU A 24 -4.87 -1.61 10.18
C LEU A 24 -5.88 -0.57 9.68
N GLY A 25 -6.86 -0.96 8.86
CA GLY A 25 -7.92 -0.06 8.39
C GLY A 25 -7.35 1.19 7.70
N GLN A 26 -7.74 2.37 8.21
CA GLN A 26 -7.16 3.65 7.77
C GLN A 26 -5.63 3.73 7.94
N GLY A 27 -5.08 3.06 8.96
CA GLY A 27 -3.64 2.95 9.17
C GLY A 27 -2.94 2.15 8.08
N CYS A 28 -3.61 1.14 7.51
CA CYS A 28 -3.09 0.41 6.35
C CYS A 28 -2.96 1.34 5.14
N ALA A 29 -4.01 2.12 4.85
CA ALA A 29 -3.98 3.09 3.75
C ALA A 29 -2.87 4.13 3.96
N LEU A 30 -2.73 4.66 5.18
CA LEU A 30 -1.69 5.63 5.51
C LEU A 30 -0.27 5.03 5.39
N ALA A 31 -0.06 3.81 5.89
CA ALA A 31 1.22 3.13 5.81
C ALA A 31 1.61 2.85 4.35
N LEU A 32 0.65 2.42 3.53
CA LEU A 32 0.87 2.22 2.11
C LEU A 32 1.17 3.54 1.40
N ALA A 33 0.52 4.64 1.81
CA ALA A 33 0.73 5.96 1.23
C ALA A 33 2.15 6.44 1.52
N ALA A 34 2.62 6.22 2.75
CA ALA A 34 3.99 6.46 3.11
C ALA A 34 4.92 5.61 2.25
N LEU A 35 4.72 4.30 2.14
CA LEU A 35 5.56 3.41 1.32
C LEU A 35 5.73 3.94 -0.12
N LEU A 36 4.63 4.33 -0.75
CA LEU A 36 4.60 4.80 -2.14
C LEU A 36 5.19 6.20 -2.35
N THR A 37 5.36 6.98 -1.28
CA THR A 37 5.84 8.38 -1.33
C THR A 37 7.20 8.60 -0.67
N LEU A 38 7.85 7.53 -0.22
CA LEU A 38 9.18 7.63 0.38
C LEU A 38 10.22 8.13 -0.62
N PRO A 39 11.25 8.85 -0.14
CA PRO A 39 12.42 9.17 -0.94
C PRO A 39 13.09 7.89 -1.46
N ARG A 40 13.67 7.98 -2.67
CA ARG A 40 14.41 6.91 -3.36
C ARG A 40 15.55 6.25 -2.56
N THR A 41 15.97 6.87 -1.48
CA THR A 41 17.05 6.38 -0.60
C THR A 41 16.53 5.58 0.60
N CYS A 42 15.22 5.27 0.64
CA CYS A 42 14.57 4.63 1.77
C CYS A 42 13.85 3.35 1.32
N LYS A 43 14.57 2.22 1.33
CA LYS A 43 13.99 0.89 1.09
C LYS A 43 13.69 0.20 2.41
N PHE A 44 12.43 -0.16 2.63
CA PHE A 44 11.99 -0.89 3.80
C PHE A 44 12.07 -2.40 3.58
N GLY A 45 12.14 -3.17 4.67
CA GLY A 45 12.19 -4.64 4.63
C GLY A 45 10.89 -5.29 4.15
N GLY A 46 9.77 -4.62 4.35
CA GLY A 46 8.47 -5.12 3.92
C GLY A 46 7.30 -4.20 4.22
N PHE A 47 6.12 -4.64 3.81
CA PHE A 47 4.83 -4.02 4.08
C PHE A 47 3.84 -5.04 4.66
N ILE A 48 3.11 -4.65 5.71
CA ILE A 48 2.00 -5.43 6.28
C ILE A 48 0.73 -4.57 6.34
N GLY A 49 -0.35 -5.04 5.72
CA GLY A 49 -1.63 -4.32 5.71
C GLY A 49 -2.82 -5.22 6.06
N PHE A 50 -3.69 -4.75 6.95
CA PHE A 50 -4.92 -5.45 7.28
C PHE A 50 -6.16 -4.56 7.15
N GLY A 51 -7.24 -5.08 6.56
CA GLY A 51 -8.53 -4.38 6.51
C GLY A 51 -8.48 -3.03 5.77
N GLY A 52 -7.51 -2.85 4.88
CA GLY A 52 -7.16 -1.56 4.29
C GLY A 52 -7.57 -1.38 2.84
N TRP A 53 -7.22 -0.23 2.29
CA TRP A 53 -7.45 0.12 0.89
C TRP A 53 -6.22 0.81 0.32
N LEU A 54 -6.14 0.88 -1.01
CA LEU A 54 -5.15 1.71 -1.67
C LEU A 54 -5.40 3.18 -1.33
N PRO A 55 -4.42 3.87 -0.72
CA PRO A 55 -4.52 5.30 -0.54
C PRO A 55 -4.57 5.96 -1.92
N TYR A 56 -5.35 7.04 -2.02
CA TYR A 56 -5.52 7.83 -3.24
C TYR A 56 -6.40 7.20 -4.33
N LEU A 57 -7.09 6.08 -4.07
CA LEU A 57 -8.31 5.73 -4.83
C LEU A 57 -9.37 6.88 -4.76
N GLY A 58 -9.37 7.68 -3.69
CA GLY A 58 -10.22 8.87 -3.55
C GLY A 58 -9.75 10.13 -4.30
N ARG A 59 -8.60 10.09 -5.00
CA ARG A 59 -8.27 11.05 -6.08
C ARG A 59 -8.35 10.38 -7.46
N LEU A 60 -9.00 9.23 -7.45
CA LEU A 60 -9.36 8.36 -8.57
C LEU A 60 -10.87 8.24 -8.69
N GLU A 61 -11.63 8.63 -7.66
CA GLU A 61 -12.97 9.21 -7.71
C GLU A 61 -13.26 9.82 -6.32
N THR A 62 -13.41 11.15 -6.25
CA THR A 62 -14.47 11.68 -5.39
C THR A 62 -15.77 11.08 -5.92
N TYR A 63 -16.62 10.57 -5.03
CA TYR A 63 -18.06 10.42 -5.24
C TYR A 63 -18.52 10.79 -6.65
N ASP A 64 -18.73 9.80 -7.48
CA ASP A 64 -19.91 9.78 -8.31
C ASP A 64 -20.57 8.46 -7.91
N ASN A 65 -21.90 8.31 -7.93
CA ASN A 65 -22.46 6.97 -7.86
C ASN A 65 -22.03 6.24 -9.17
N TYR A 66 -20.81 5.68 -9.20
CA TYR A 66 -20.15 4.82 -10.20
C TYR A 66 -20.67 5.00 -11.65
N PRO A 67 -20.00 5.76 -12.55
CA PRO A 67 -19.28 5.14 -13.68
C PRO A 67 -18.18 6.01 -14.36
N HIS A 68 -17.67 7.07 -13.73
CA HIS A 68 -16.79 8.04 -14.40
C HIS A 68 -15.27 7.76 -14.27
N VAL A 69 -14.87 6.62 -13.69
CA VAL A 69 -13.47 6.17 -13.44
C VAL A 69 -12.64 5.92 -14.70
N ARG A 70 -13.14 6.28 -15.88
CA ARG A 70 -12.46 5.99 -17.14
C ARG A 70 -11.56 7.17 -17.53
N LYS A 71 -10.26 7.04 -17.22
CA LYS A 71 -9.11 7.34 -18.14
C LYS A 71 -7.96 8.23 -17.63
N ARG A 72 -7.92 8.71 -16.37
CA ARG A 72 -6.79 9.58 -15.96
C ARG A 72 -5.55 8.83 -15.46
N TRP A 73 -5.70 7.83 -14.58
CA TRP A 73 -4.54 7.07 -14.06
C TRP A 73 -4.03 5.95 -14.98
N VAL A 74 -4.84 5.52 -15.95
CA VAL A 74 -4.36 4.61 -17.02
C VAL A 74 -3.30 5.29 -17.90
N LYS A 75 -3.24 6.63 -17.93
CA LYS A 75 -2.32 7.38 -18.80
C LYS A 75 -1.15 8.07 -18.10
N THR A 76 -1.25 8.40 -16.81
CA THR A 76 -0.19 9.15 -16.12
C THR A 76 0.50 8.30 -15.05
N ARG A 77 1.57 7.61 -15.46
CA ARG A 77 2.61 6.92 -14.65
C ARG A 77 2.12 5.82 -13.71
N THR A 78 1.83 4.67 -14.31
CA THR A 78 2.07 3.30 -13.82
C THR A 78 3.56 3.02 -13.50
N LYS A 79 4.30 3.98 -12.94
CA LYS A 79 5.66 3.73 -12.46
C LYS A 79 5.65 3.89 -10.96
N PHE A 80 5.43 2.77 -10.29
CA PHE A 80 5.85 2.61 -8.91
C PHE A 80 7.29 3.11 -8.75
N PRO A 81 7.65 3.70 -7.59
CA PRO A 81 9.05 3.96 -7.30
C PRO A 81 9.87 2.68 -7.50
N GLU A 82 11.01 2.75 -8.17
CA GLU A 82 11.82 1.55 -8.47
C GLU A 82 12.23 0.83 -7.16
N GLU A 83 12.31 1.58 -6.07
CA GLU A 83 12.71 1.14 -4.75
C GLU A 83 11.68 0.24 -4.06
N ILE A 84 10.41 0.34 -4.43
CA ILE A 84 9.39 -0.52 -3.85
C ILE A 84 9.42 -1.92 -4.46
N PHE A 85 10.03 -2.10 -5.64
CA PHE A 85 10.12 -3.42 -6.26
C PHE A 85 10.95 -4.37 -5.39
N GLY A 86 10.40 -5.57 -5.20
CA GLY A 86 10.95 -6.58 -4.29
C GLY A 86 10.69 -6.32 -2.80
N THR A 87 9.86 -5.33 -2.46
CA THR A 87 9.33 -5.19 -1.09
C THR A 87 8.45 -6.39 -0.79
N LYS A 88 8.71 -7.07 0.33
CA LYS A 88 7.86 -8.20 0.77
C LYS A 88 6.54 -7.68 1.30
N ILE A 89 5.43 -8.18 0.76
CA ILE A 89 4.08 -7.70 1.05
C ILE A 89 3.25 -8.83 1.69
N LEU A 90 2.65 -8.54 2.83
CA LEU A 90 1.61 -9.35 3.47
C LEU A 90 0.32 -8.52 3.58
N LEU A 91 -0.78 -9.04 3.02
CA LEU A 91 -2.09 -8.41 3.09
C LEU A 91 -3.16 -9.40 3.54
N ALA A 92 -4.02 -8.99 4.45
CA ALA A 92 -5.23 -9.75 4.79
C ALA A 92 -6.45 -8.84 5.01
N HIS A 93 -7.63 -9.37 4.73
CA HIS A 93 -8.90 -8.65 4.80
C HIS A 93 -10.02 -9.65 5.00
N SER A 94 -11.00 -9.31 5.86
CA SER A 94 -12.16 -10.19 6.09
C SER A 94 -13.15 -10.10 4.93
N LYS A 95 -13.62 -11.22 4.39
CA LYS A 95 -14.65 -11.21 3.34
C LYS A 95 -15.97 -10.58 3.83
N ASP A 96 -16.22 -10.67 5.13
CA ASP A 96 -17.43 -10.17 5.79
C ASP A 96 -17.19 -8.83 6.52
N ASP A 97 -16.17 -8.05 6.14
CA ASP A 97 -15.90 -6.74 6.74
C ASP A 97 -17.04 -5.76 6.44
N PRO A 98 -17.80 -5.28 7.44
CA PRO A 98 -18.94 -4.40 7.21
C PRO A 98 -18.54 -2.92 7.04
N VAL A 99 -17.27 -2.57 7.28
CA VAL A 99 -16.78 -1.18 7.30
C VAL A 99 -15.95 -0.88 6.06
N VAL A 100 -15.04 -1.77 5.69
CA VAL A 100 -14.18 -1.63 4.52
C VAL A 100 -14.50 -2.75 3.54
N PRO A 101 -15.12 -2.44 2.38
CA PRO A 101 -15.51 -3.47 1.41
C PRO A 101 -14.34 -4.33 0.96
N PHE A 102 -14.55 -5.65 0.84
CA PHE A 102 -13.54 -6.62 0.41
C PHE A 102 -13.01 -6.35 -1.00
N GLU A 103 -13.77 -5.62 -1.82
CA GLU A 103 -13.36 -5.16 -3.15
C GLU A 103 -12.11 -4.26 -3.09
N ASN A 104 -11.97 -3.44 -2.04
CA ASN A 104 -10.79 -2.61 -1.84
C ASN A 104 -9.52 -3.46 -1.70
N TYR A 105 -9.64 -4.60 -1.03
CA TYR A 105 -8.57 -5.57 -0.91
C TYR A 105 -8.21 -6.18 -2.26
N ASN A 106 -9.19 -6.57 -3.08
CA ASN A 106 -8.94 -7.14 -4.40
C ASN A 106 -8.20 -6.16 -5.32
N VAL A 107 -8.61 -4.89 -5.34
CA VAL A 107 -7.93 -3.84 -6.12
C VAL A 107 -6.51 -3.61 -5.61
N MET A 108 -6.34 -3.50 -4.29
CA MET A 108 -5.02 -3.34 -3.67
C MET A 108 -4.09 -4.52 -3.97
N LYS A 109 -4.61 -5.75 -3.88
CA LYS A 109 -3.89 -6.98 -4.20
C LYS A 109 -3.44 -7.02 -5.67
N GLU A 110 -4.31 -6.69 -6.62
CA GLU A 110 -3.98 -6.69 -8.05
C GLU A 110 -2.90 -5.66 -8.40
N ILE A 111 -2.98 -4.48 -7.78
CA ILE A 111 -2.02 -3.41 -8.03
C ILE A 111 -0.66 -3.74 -7.39
N LEU A 112 -0.64 -4.24 -6.16
CA LEU A 112 0.59 -4.59 -5.46
C LEU A 112 1.25 -5.89 -5.94
N SER A 113 0.51 -6.77 -6.62
CA SER A 113 1.13 -7.94 -7.28
C SER A 113 2.12 -7.57 -8.38
N LYS A 114 2.09 -6.32 -8.86
CA LYS A 114 3.02 -5.78 -9.85
C LYS A 114 4.33 -5.29 -9.21
N VAL A 115 4.38 -5.17 -7.88
CA VAL A 115 5.53 -4.67 -7.10
C VAL A 115 6.44 -5.81 -6.63
N ASP A 116 5.86 -6.96 -6.25
CA ASP A 116 6.58 -8.21 -5.99
C ASP A 116 5.60 -9.40 -6.10
N LYS A 117 6.13 -10.62 -6.27
CA LYS A 117 5.37 -11.84 -5.98
C LYS A 117 5.12 -11.86 -4.47
N PHE A 118 3.85 -11.84 -4.06
CA PHE A 118 3.47 -11.95 -2.65
C PHE A 118 4.25 -13.10 -1.99
N GLY A 119 5.08 -12.75 -1.00
CA GLY A 119 5.96 -13.71 -0.31
C GLY A 119 5.19 -14.70 0.56
N PHE A 120 3.89 -14.49 0.72
CA PHE A 120 2.99 -15.36 1.46
C PHE A 120 1.74 -15.60 0.60
N PRO A 121 1.37 -16.87 0.31
CA PRO A 121 0.15 -17.17 -0.39
C PRO A 121 -1.03 -16.61 0.41
N ILE A 122 -1.76 -15.69 -0.23
CA ILE A 122 -2.99 -15.11 0.29
C ILE A 122 -4.02 -16.24 0.37
N THR A 123 -4.20 -16.81 1.56
CA THR A 123 -5.28 -17.75 1.86
C THR A 123 -6.35 -16.95 2.60
N GLY A 124 -7.39 -16.56 1.87
CA GLY A 124 -8.58 -15.98 2.47
C GLY A 124 -9.42 -17.10 3.06
N HIS A 125 -9.46 -17.22 4.37
CA HIS A 125 -10.57 -17.90 5.05
C HIS A 125 -11.81 -17.01 4.92
#